data_AF-A0A3B1E384-F1
#
_entry.id   AF-A0A3B1E384-F1
#
_cell.length_a   1.000
_cell.length_b   1.000
_cell.length_c   1.000
_cell.angle_alpha   90.00
_cell.angle_beta   90.00
_cell.angle_gamma   90.00
#
_symmetry.space_group_name_H-M   'P 1'
#
loop_
_entity.id
_entity.type
_entity.pdbx_description
1 polymer ?
#
loop_
_entity_poly.entity_id
_entity_poly.type
_entity_poly.pdbx_seq_one_letter_code
_entity_poly.pdbx_strand_id
1 'polypeptide(L)' 'MNDIGMNPGDLIPIIAIGGGMLIAIVAITFGIIGRILETKAREATKRELAAYVAEGSMTPEDAEALIKSDMPSQKRRCQS' A
#
# COMPACT_ATOMS: atom_id res chain seq x y z
N MET A 1 -23.40 -17.69 -36.72
CA MET A 1 -23.35 -16.41 -35.99
C MET A 1 -23.95 -16.64 -34.62
N ASN A 2 -23.23 -16.32 -33.55
CA ASN A 2 -23.77 -16.39 -32.19
C ASN A 2 -24.65 -15.16 -31.97
N ASP A 3 -25.95 -15.30 -32.13
CA ASP A 3 -26.92 -14.33 -31.62
C ASP A 3 -26.90 -14.41 -30.08
N ILE A 4 -26.01 -13.62 -29.46
CA ILE A 4 -26.06 -13.31 -28.04
C ILE A 4 -27.27 -12.39 -27.82
N GLY A 5 -28.46 -12.98 -27.78
CA GLY A 5 -29.69 -12.34 -27.31
C GLY A 5 -29.59 -12.10 -25.80
N MET A 6 -28.75 -11.16 -25.39
CA MET A 6 -28.63 -10.77 -23.98
C MET A 6 -29.87 -9.95 -23.60
N ASN A 7 -30.78 -10.57 -22.85
CA ASN A 7 -31.83 -9.82 -22.19
C ASN A 7 -31.20 -8.90 -21.13
N PRO A 8 -31.76 -7.72 -20.85
CA PRO A 8 -31.28 -6.85 -19.79
C PRO A 8 -31.17 -7.54 -18.43
N GLY A 9 -32.00 -8.57 -18.18
CA GLY A 9 -31.98 -9.39 -16.98
C GLY A 9 -30.73 -10.28 -16.82
N ASP A 10 -30.11 -10.72 -17.91
CA ASP A 10 -28.92 -11.59 -17.88
C ASP A 10 -27.61 -10.79 -17.86
N LEU A 11 -27.64 -9.53 -18.32
CA LEU A 11 -26.49 -8.64 -18.36
C LEU A 11 -26.04 -8.20 -16.95
N ILE A 12 -27.00 -7.96 -16.04
CA ILE A 12 -26.74 -7.51 -14.66
C ILE A 12 -25.83 -8.48 -13.88
N PRO A 13 -26.15 -9.79 -13.78
CA PRO A 13 -25.30 -10.73 -13.04
C PRO A 13 -23.92 -10.92 -13.70
N ILE A 14 -23.84 -10.88 -15.03
CA ILE A 14 -22.57 -11.00 -15.77
C ILE A 14 -21.64 -9.83 -15.46
N ILE A 15 -22.15 -8.59 -15.48
CA ILE A 15 -21.36 -7.40 -15.14
C ILE A 15 -21.00 -7.38 -13.66
N ALA A 16 -21.91 -7.76 -12.77
CA ALA A 16 -21.64 -7.78 -11.33
C ALA A 16 -20.51 -8.76 -10.98
N ILE A 17 -20.53 -9.98 -11.52
CA ILE A 17 -19.52 -11.00 -11.26
C ILE A 17 -18.23 -10.68 -12.02
N GLY A 18 -18.32 -10.42 -13.33
CA GLY A 18 -17.14 -10.16 -14.17
C GLY A 18 -16.46 -8.83 -13.85
N GLY A 19 -17.25 -7.77 -13.68
CA GLY A 19 -16.76 -6.44 -13.30
C GLY A 19 -16.24 -6.41 -11.85
N GLY A 20 -16.96 -7.05 -10.92
CA GLY A 20 -16.53 -7.16 -9.53
C GLY A 20 -15.19 -7.89 -9.39
N MET A 21 -14.98 -8.96 -10.16
CA MET A 21 -13.72 -9.71 -10.15
C MET A 21 -12.55 -8.87 -10.66
N LEU A 22 -12.74 -8.10 -11.74
CA LEU A 22 -11.71 -7.20 -12.27
C LEU A 22 -11.30 -6.14 -11.23
N ILE A 23 -12.29 -5.49 -10.60
CA ILE A 23 -12.02 -4.49 -9.56
C ILE A 23 -11.27 -5.11 -8.38
N ALA A 24 -11.68 -6.31 -7.95
CA ALA A 24 -11.03 -7.01 -6.85
C ALA A 24 -9.55 -7.32 -7.16
N ILE A 25 -9.25 -7.84 -8.35
CA ILE A 25 -7.88 -8.14 -8.78
C ILE A 25 -7.03 -6.86 -8.79
N VAL A 26 -7.56 -5.78 -9.36
CA VAL A 26 -6.87 -4.48 -9.42
C VAL A 26 -6.58 -3.98 -8.00
N ALA A 27 -7.58 -3.92 -7.14
CA ALA A 27 -7.43 -3.45 -5.75
C ALA A 27 -6.39 -4.25 -4.96
N ILE A 28 -6.40 -5.58 -5.08
CA ILE A 28 -5.44 -6.46 -4.40
C ILE A 28 -4.01 -6.20 -4.92
N THR A 29 -3.86 -6.09 -6.24
CA THR A 29 -2.56 -5.87 -6.88
C THR A 29 -1.94 -4.55 -6.42
N PHE A 30 -2.72 -3.46 -6.46
CA PHE A 30 -2.26 -2.16 -5.96
C PHE A 30 -1.96 -2.19 -4.46
N GLY A 31 -2.76 -2.90 -3.66
CA GLY A 31 -2.50 -3.08 -2.23
C GLY A 31 -1.17 -3.78 -1.95
N ILE A 32 -0.84 -4.82 -2.71
CA ILE A 32 0.44 -5.55 -2.56
C ILE A 32 1.62 -4.66 -2.98
N ILE A 33 1.52 -3.98 -4.13
CA ILE A 33 2.57 -3.08 -4.62
C ILE A 33 2.86 -1.99 -3.58
N GLY A 34 1.81 -1.37 -3.02
CA GLY A 34 1.95 -0.34 -1.99
C GLY A 34 2.76 -0.84 -0.79
N ARG A 35 2.47 -2.05 -0.30
CA ARG A 35 3.22 -2.64 0.84
C ARG A 35 4.67 -2.95 0.51
N ILE A 36 4.95 -3.41 -0.71
CA ILE A 36 6.32 -3.67 -1.17
C ILE A 36 7.11 -2.34 -1.22
N LEU A 37 6.50 -1.29 -1.78
CA LEU A 37 7.14 0.03 -1.86
C LEU A 37 7.39 0.61 -0.47
N GLU A 38 6.44 0.51 0.45
CA GLU A 38 6.63 0.96 1.83
C GLU A 38 7.78 0.21 2.52
N THR A 39 7.84 -1.10 2.37
CA THR A 39 8.91 -1.91 2.97
C THR A 39 10.28 -1.51 2.42
N LYS A 40 10.38 -1.37 1.09
CA LYS A 40 11.61 -0.94 0.44
C LYS A 40 12.03 0.48 0.83
N ALA A 41 11.09 1.40 0.95
CA ALA A 41 11.37 2.76 1.39
C ALA A 41 11.95 2.76 2.81
N ARG A 42 11.34 2.03 3.74
CA ARG A 42 11.83 1.89 5.12
C ARG A 42 13.23 1.28 5.19
N GLU A 43 13.51 0.26 4.39
CA GLU A 43 14.84 -0.36 4.31
C GLU A 43 15.88 0.60 3.74
N ALA A 44 15.54 1.33 2.67
CA ALA A 44 16.41 2.33 2.06
C ALA A 44 16.73 3.46 3.06
N THR A 45 15.72 4.02 3.72
CA THR A 45 15.91 5.07 4.75
C THR A 45 16.81 4.59 5.88
N LYS A 46 16.63 3.37 6.40
CA LYS A 46 17.54 2.82 7.43
C LYS A 46 19.00 2.73 6.96
N ARG A 47 19.22 2.37 5.70
CA ARG A 47 20.57 2.29 5.13
C ARG A 47 21.19 3.68 4.97
N GLU A 48 20.42 4.65 4.52
CA GLU A 48 20.87 6.05 4.40
C GLU A 48 21.21 6.65 5.76
N LEU A 49 20.32 6.47 6.75
CA LEU A 49 20.56 6.92 8.12
C LEU A 49 21.84 6.31 8.69
N ALA A 50 22.08 5.01 8.47
CA ALA A 50 23.32 4.35 8.92
C ALA A 50 24.57 4.94 8.25
N ALA A 51 24.50 5.30 6.97
CA ALA A 51 25.59 5.97 6.28
C ALA A 51 25.86 7.37 6.88
N TYR A 52 24.82 8.17 7.11
CA TYR A 52 24.97 9.50 7.72
C TYR A 52 25.54 9.45 9.15
N VAL A 53 25.16 8.43 9.92
CA VAL A 53 25.75 8.20 11.26
C VAL A 53 27.22 7.78 11.14
N ALA A 54 27.56 6.91 10.19
CA ALA A 54 28.95 6.50 9.96
C ALA A 54 29.83 7.65 9.42
N GLU A 55 29.27 8.54 8.62
CA GLU A 55 29.90 9.77 8.12
C GLU A 55 30.01 10.86 9.21
N GLY A 56 29.29 10.70 10.33
CA GLY A 56 29.24 11.66 11.43
C GLY A 56 28.43 12.92 11.13
N SER A 57 27.65 12.94 10.04
CA SER A 57 26.76 14.05 9.69
C SER A 57 25.43 14.03 10.46
N MET A 58 25.16 12.94 11.18
CA MET A 58 24.00 12.76 12.06
C MET A 58 24.39 11.94 13.29
N THR A 59 23.80 12.27 14.45
CA THR A 59 24.02 11.51 15.67
C THR A 59 23.20 10.21 15.66
N PRO A 60 23.69 9.12 16.29
CA PRO A 60 22.92 7.88 16.44
C PRO A 60 21.55 8.12 17.10
N GLU A 61 21.50 9.01 18.10
CA GLU A 61 20.28 9.33 18.85
C GLU A 61 19.22 10.00 17.94
N ASP A 62 19.65 10.90 17.06
CA ASP A 62 18.77 11.54 16.08
C ASP A 62 18.26 10.54 15.04
N ALA A 63 19.12 9.62 14.57
CA ALA A 63 18.71 8.56 13.64
C ALA A 63 17.68 7.61 14.25
N GLU A 64 17.84 7.24 15.53
CA GLU A 64 16.84 6.45 16.27
C GLU A 64 15.51 7.20 16.42
N ALA A 65 15.56 8.50 16.72
CA ALA A 65 14.36 9.33 16.83
C ALA A 65 13.60 9.45 15.50
N LEU A 66 14.31 9.56 14.37
CA LEU A 66 13.72 9.57 13.03
C LEU A 66 13.04 8.23 12.70
N ILE A 67 13.71 7.10 12.93
CA ILE A 67 13.13 5.76 12.71
C ILE A 67 11.89 5.54 13.59
N LYS A 68 11.93 6.03 14.84
CA LYS A 68 10.80 5.93 15.76
C LYS A 68 9.62 6.81 15.36
N SER A 69 9.89 7.96 14.72
CA SER A 69 8.87 8.87 14.19
C SER A 69 8.22 8.37 12.90
N ASP A 70 8.93 7.54 12.12
CA ASP A 70 8.42 6.86 10.91
C ASP A 70 7.47 5.69 11.23
N MET A 71 7.36 5.28 12.49
CA MET A 71 6.29 4.36 12.89
C MET A 71 4.94 5.11 12.82
N PRO A 72 3.93 4.56 12.12
CA PRO A 72 2.64 5.22 12.02
C PRO A 72 2.11 5.41 13.44
N SER A 73 1.91 6.67 13.82
CA SER A 73 1.33 7.06 15.10
C SER A 73 -0.15 6.66 15.12
N GLN A 74 -0.41 5.36 15.27
CA GLN A 74 -1.72 4.76 15.47
C GLN A 74 -2.17 5.03 16.92
N LYS A 75 -2.36 6.30 17.29
CA LYS A 75 -3.06 6.67 18.53
C LYS A 75 -3.48 8.14 18.51
N ARG A 76 -4.81 8.37 18.53
CA ARG A 76 -5.59 9.58 18.90
C ARG A 76 -6.57 10.06 17.82
N ARG A 77 -7.68 9.32 17.64
CA ARG A 77 -9.01 9.74 17.10
C ARG A 77 -9.75 8.43 16.80
N CYS A 78 -10.36 7.73 17.76
CA CYS A 78 -11.72 7.99 18.26
C CYS A 78 -11.87 7.46 19.68
N GLN A 79 -11.58 8.30 20.67
CA GLN A 79 -12.12 8.19 22.02
C GLN A 79 -12.90 9.49 22.23
N SER A 80 -14.13 9.54 21.74
CA SER A 80 -15.17 10.51 22.11
C SER A 80 -16.53 9.95 21.72
#